data_AF-E0TXK7-F1
#
_entry.id   AF-E0TXK7-F1
#
_cell.length_a   1.000
_cell.length_b   1.000
_cell.length_c   1.000
_cell.angle_alpha   90.00
_cell.angle_beta   90.00
_cell.angle_gamma   90.00
#
_symmetry.space_group_name_H-M   'P 1'
#
loop_
_entity.id
_entity.type
_entity.pdbx_description
1 polymer ?
#
loop_
_entity_poly.entity_id
_entity_poly.type
_entity_poly.pdbx_seq_one_letter_code
_entity_poly.pdbx_strand_id
1 'polypeptide(L)'
;MLKYKYAIEYIDDYDEVILDLEKEKILKNGYLISNSLGSDIFSDFDSIKEEIEQLLKVLSGELPIFESGGNLNLISSDKHKTLIEDIFADEDEGDCICTIETVEYTKIILIWAKESIKYKNKRGVLATEEADERMGWIKEKWSELNFTN
;
A
#
# COMPACT_ATOMS: atom_id res chain seq x y z
N MET A 1 2.06 14.44 3.33
CA MET A 1 3.20 13.85 4.07
C MET A 1 2.67 12.68 4.87
N LEU A 2 3.43 11.58 4.96
CA LEU A 2 3.03 10.40 5.73
C LEU A 2 3.29 10.64 7.23
N LYS A 3 2.40 10.17 8.09
CA LYS A 3 2.51 10.25 9.55
C LYS A 3 3.58 9.31 10.11
N TYR A 4 3.76 8.16 9.47
CA TYR A 4 4.64 7.08 9.91
C TYR A 4 6.01 7.15 9.23
N LYS A 5 7.06 6.79 9.97
CA LYS A 5 8.41 6.62 9.41
C LYS A 5 8.49 5.27 8.71
N TYR A 6 9.27 5.24 7.65
CA TYR A 6 9.56 4.02 6.89
C TYR A 6 10.98 4.12 6.32
N ALA A 7 11.57 2.97 6.01
CA ALA A 7 12.74 2.87 5.16
C ALA A 7 12.34 2.37 3.76
N ILE A 8 13.18 2.64 2.78
CA ILE A 8 13.02 2.12 1.42
C ILE A 8 14.21 1.24 1.12
N GLU A 9 13.94 0.01 0.72
CA GLU A 9 14.95 -0.95 0.27
C GLU A 9 14.68 -1.33 -1.19
N TYR A 10 15.75 -1.52 -1.96
CA TYR A 10 15.69 -1.85 -3.38
C TYR A 10 16.39 -3.20 -3.57
N ILE A 11 15.70 -4.17 -4.16
CA ILE A 11 16.24 -5.51 -4.37
C ILE A 11 16.52 -5.70 -5.86
N ASP A 12 17.80 -5.58 -6.23
CA ASP A 12 18.26 -5.60 -7.62
C ASP A 12 17.99 -6.93 -8.34
N ASP A 13 17.97 -8.05 -7.61
CA ASP A 13 17.77 -9.39 -8.19
C ASP A 13 16.32 -9.67 -8.61
N TYR A 14 15.36 -8.91 -8.07
CA TYR A 14 13.93 -9.07 -8.34
C TYR A 14 13.27 -7.80 -8.91
N ASP A 15 14.05 -6.73 -9.10
CA ASP A 15 13.55 -5.40 -9.49
C ASP A 15 12.40 -4.90 -8.58
N GLU A 16 12.53 -5.21 -7.29
CA GLU A 16 11.53 -4.96 -6.25
C GLU A 16 11.89 -3.78 -5.33
N VAL A 17 10.86 -3.17 -4.76
CA VAL A 17 10.96 -2.12 -3.75
C VAL A 17 10.22 -2.56 -2.50
N ILE A 18 10.88 -2.48 -1.35
CA ILE A 18 10.27 -2.73 -0.06
C ILE A 18 10.13 -1.38 0.67
N LEU A 19 8.92 -1.10 1.15
CA LEU A 19 8.71 -0.09 2.19
C LEU A 19 8.70 -0.78 3.55
N ASP A 20 9.81 -0.66 4.29
CA ASP A 20 9.97 -1.23 5.62
C ASP A 20 9.33 -0.31 6.67
N LEU A 21 8.26 -0.81 7.30
CA LEU A 21 7.53 -0.18 8.41
C LEU A 21 7.76 -0.90 9.75
N GLU A 22 8.58 -1.96 9.79
CA GLU A 22 8.82 -2.77 10.99
C GLU A 22 9.43 -1.95 12.13
N LYS A 23 10.30 -1.00 11.79
CA LYS A 23 10.99 -0.13 12.76
C LYS A 23 10.11 1.00 13.31
N GLU A 24 8.87 1.16 12.83
CA GLU A 24 7.95 2.19 13.31
C GLU A 24 7.27 1.77 14.61
N LYS A 25 7.73 2.35 15.72
CA LYS A 25 7.33 1.98 17.08
C LYS A 25 5.87 2.25 17.42
N ILE A 26 5.25 3.23 16.74
CA ILE A 26 3.83 3.56 16.99
C ILE A 26 2.86 2.65 16.23
N LEU A 27 3.37 1.91 15.24
CA LEU A 27 2.55 1.06 14.38
C LEU A 27 2.78 -0.40 14.76
N LYS A 28 1.92 -0.91 15.65
CA LYS A 28 1.96 -2.31 16.06
C LYS A 28 1.80 -3.20 14.81
N ASN A 29 2.67 -4.19 14.67
CA ASN A 29 2.68 -5.13 13.54
C ASN A 29 2.81 -4.43 12.17
N GLY A 30 3.52 -3.30 12.08
CA GLY A 30 3.69 -2.56 10.83
C GLY A 30 4.29 -3.37 9.68
N TYR A 31 5.03 -4.45 9.98
CA TYR A 31 5.53 -5.41 8.99
C TYR A 31 4.42 -6.02 8.12
N LEU A 32 3.17 -6.10 8.62
CA LEU A 32 2.04 -6.63 7.84
C LEU A 32 1.71 -5.74 6.64
N ILE A 33 1.88 -4.42 6.75
CA ILE A 33 1.77 -3.52 5.60
C ILE A 33 2.87 -3.80 4.59
N SER A 34 4.12 -3.93 5.06
CA SER A 34 5.27 -4.25 4.21
C SER A 34 5.06 -5.56 3.45
N ASN A 35 4.55 -6.60 4.12
CA ASN A 35 4.22 -7.89 3.52
C ASN A 35 3.10 -7.77 2.48
N SER A 36 2.02 -7.04 2.81
CA SER A 36 0.91 -6.81 1.87
C SER A 36 1.41 -6.17 0.58
N LEU A 37 2.26 -5.14 0.66
CA LEU A 37 2.80 -4.44 -0.51
C LEU A 37 3.65 -5.33 -1.43
N GLY A 38 4.40 -6.28 -0.85
CA GLY A 38 5.23 -7.23 -1.61
C GLY A 38 4.47 -8.47 -2.09
N SER A 39 3.17 -8.58 -1.83
CA SER A 39 2.38 -9.77 -2.17
C SER A 39 1.75 -9.70 -3.56
N ASP A 40 1.18 -10.82 -4.00
CA ASP A 40 0.44 -10.94 -5.26
C ASP A 40 -0.76 -9.97 -5.37
N ILE A 41 -1.23 -9.40 -4.25
CA ILE A 41 -2.30 -8.37 -4.22
C ILE A 41 -1.91 -7.17 -5.09
N PHE A 42 -0.62 -6.83 -5.14
CA PHE A 42 -0.10 -5.71 -5.95
C PHE A 42 0.79 -6.19 -7.09
N SER A 43 0.46 -7.35 -7.67
CA SER A 43 1.24 -8.00 -8.73
C SER A 43 1.40 -7.15 -10.00
N ASP A 44 0.42 -6.31 -10.33
CA ASP A 44 0.50 -5.37 -11.44
C ASP A 44 -0.09 -3.98 -11.14
N PHE A 45 0.07 -3.06 -12.07
CA PHE A 45 -0.37 -1.68 -11.88
C PHE A 45 -1.88 -1.51 -11.92
N ASP A 46 -2.62 -2.38 -12.61
CA ASP A 46 -4.07 -2.29 -12.67
C ASP A 46 -4.70 -2.77 -11.34
N SER A 47 -4.10 -3.75 -10.68
CA SER A 47 -4.45 -4.17 -9.33
C SER A 47 -4.24 -3.04 -8.31
N ILE A 48 -3.13 -2.29 -8.45
CA ILE A 48 -2.88 -1.08 -7.64
C ILE A 48 -3.95 -0.01 -7.91
N LYS A 49 -4.34 0.20 -9.16
CA LYS A 49 -5.40 1.17 -9.49
C LYS A 49 -6.71 0.80 -8.82
N GLU A 50 -7.12 -0.45 -8.94
CA GLU A 50 -8.36 -0.94 -8.36
C GLU A 50 -8.38 -0.75 -6.84
N GLU A 51 -7.32 -1.16 -6.14
CA GLU A 51 -7.21 -0.99 -4.68
C GLU A 51 -7.36 0.49 -4.28
N ILE A 52 -6.63 1.40 -4.94
CA ILE A 52 -6.68 2.83 -4.65
C ILE A 52 -8.07 3.41 -4.93
N GLU A 53 -8.72 3.03 -6.03
CA GLU A 53 -10.05 3.51 -6.37
C GLU A 53 -11.10 3.08 -5.33
N GLN A 54 -11.03 1.84 -4.83
CA GLN A 54 -11.93 1.38 -3.77
C GLN A 54 -11.66 2.10 -2.45
N LEU A 55 -10.39 2.27 -2.07
CA LEU A 55 -10.02 3.03 -0.86
C LEU A 55 -10.52 4.48 -0.93
N LEU A 56 -10.45 5.14 -2.09
CA LEU A 56 -10.98 6.49 -2.28
C LEU A 56 -12.51 6.55 -2.13
N LYS A 57 -13.24 5.55 -2.62
CA LYS A 57 -14.70 5.43 -2.39
C LYS A 57 -15.03 5.25 -0.91
N VAL A 58 -14.20 4.51 -0.17
CA VAL A 58 -14.36 4.38 1.28
C VAL A 58 -14.12 5.70 2.01
N LEU A 59 -13.05 6.40 1.65
CA LEU A 59 -12.69 7.69 2.24
C LEU A 59 -13.76 8.78 1.95
N SER A 60 -14.32 8.78 0.75
CA SER A 60 -15.41 9.69 0.38
C SER A 60 -16.73 9.36 1.09
N GLY A 61 -16.89 8.12 1.55
CA GLY A 61 -18.12 7.61 2.16
C GLY A 61 -19.12 7.05 1.14
N GLU A 62 -18.73 6.89 -0.12
CA GLU A 62 -19.51 6.19 -1.15
C GLU A 62 -19.63 4.69 -0.84
N LEU A 63 -18.56 4.10 -0.28
CA LEU A 63 -18.50 2.70 0.15
C LEU A 63 -18.30 2.64 1.68
N PRO A 64 -19.12 1.91 2.45
CA PRO A 64 -18.98 1.90 3.91
C PRO A 64 -17.75 1.10 4.38
N ILE A 65 -17.49 -0.04 3.74
CA ILE A 65 -16.39 -0.95 4.02
C ILE A 65 -15.89 -1.51 2.69
N PHE A 66 -14.57 -1.60 2.54
CA PHE A 66 -13.89 -2.31 1.48
C PHE A 66 -13.05 -3.44 2.06
N GLU A 67 -13.15 -4.62 1.50
CA GLU A 67 -12.34 -5.78 1.87
C GLU A 67 -11.44 -6.16 0.69
N SER A 68 -10.16 -6.32 0.98
CA SER A 68 -9.12 -6.77 0.06
C SER A 68 -8.21 -7.77 0.76
N GLY A 69 -7.08 -8.10 0.15
CA GLY A 69 -6.20 -9.13 0.68
C GLY A 69 -6.19 -10.40 -0.15
N GLY A 70 -5.78 -11.49 0.48
CA GLY A 70 -5.58 -12.80 -0.13
C GLY A 70 -4.17 -13.32 0.07
N ASN A 71 -4.04 -14.65 0.07
CA ASN A 71 -2.82 -15.45 0.25
C ASN A 71 -2.01 -15.25 1.54
N LEU A 72 -1.81 -14.02 2.01
CA LEU A 72 -0.98 -13.67 3.17
C LEU A 72 -1.78 -12.91 4.23
N ASN A 73 -2.58 -11.93 3.82
CA ASN A 73 -3.29 -11.05 4.76
C ASN A 73 -4.76 -10.89 4.36
N LEU A 74 -5.64 -10.66 5.35
CA LEU A 74 -6.97 -10.08 5.14
C LEU A 74 -6.93 -8.59 5.44
N ILE A 75 -7.56 -7.78 4.58
CA ILE A 75 -7.53 -6.33 4.71
C ILE A 75 -8.97 -5.81 4.72
N SER A 76 -9.32 -5.02 5.73
CA SER A 76 -10.64 -4.40 5.83
C SER A 76 -10.48 -2.91 6.12
N SER A 77 -11.10 -2.08 5.29
CA SER A 77 -11.00 -0.63 5.36
C SER A 77 -12.38 0.01 5.51
N ASP A 78 -12.56 0.79 6.56
CA ASP A 78 -13.65 1.76 6.68
C ASP A 78 -13.11 3.19 6.44
N LYS A 79 -13.97 4.21 6.54
CA LYS A 79 -13.57 5.61 6.30
C LYS A 79 -12.42 6.10 7.20
N HIS A 80 -12.26 5.52 8.37
CA HIS A 80 -11.34 5.99 9.41
C HIS A 80 -10.11 5.11 9.53
N LYS A 81 -10.25 3.80 9.42
CA LYS A 81 -9.19 2.84 9.67
C LYS A 81 -9.17 1.69 8.66
N THR A 82 -7.96 1.21 8.42
CA THR A 82 -7.67 -0.06 7.77
C THR A 82 -7.10 -1.03 8.81
N LEU A 83 -7.64 -2.25 8.81
CA LEU A 83 -7.16 -3.41 9.55
C LEU A 83 -6.47 -4.35 8.55
N ILE A 84 -5.30 -4.86 8.93
CA ILE A 84 -4.53 -5.84 8.16
C ILE A 84 -4.23 -6.99 9.11
N GLU A 85 -4.77 -8.15 8.80
CA GLU A 85 -4.73 -9.34 9.65
C GLU A 85 -3.87 -10.41 8.96
N ASP A 86 -2.94 -11.00 9.71
CA ASP A 86 -2.18 -12.16 9.25
C ASP A 86 -3.04 -13.42 9.30
N ILE A 87 -3.19 -14.12 8.17
CA ILE A 87 -4.04 -15.32 8.11
C ILE A 87 -3.35 -16.59 8.61
N PHE A 88 -2.03 -16.52 8.86
CA PHE A 88 -1.23 -17.66 9.34
C PHE A 88 -0.79 -17.51 10.79
N ALA A 89 -1.23 -16.46 11.48
CA ALA A 89 -0.93 -16.29 12.89
C ALA A 89 -1.46 -17.47 13.72
N ASP A 90 -0.57 -18.09 14.48
CA ASP A 90 -0.95 -19.12 15.45
C ASP A 90 -1.79 -18.47 16.57
N GLU A 91 -2.80 -19.19 17.07
CA GLU A 91 -3.71 -18.71 18.14
C GLU A 91 -2.95 -18.27 19.42
N ASP A 92 -1.72 -18.77 19.61
CA ASP A 92 -0.84 -18.47 20.75
C ASP A 92 0.07 -17.23 20.55
N GLU A 93 0.18 -16.67 19.35
CA GLU A 93 1.09 -15.54 19.03
C GLU A 93 0.49 -14.15 19.29
N GLY A 94 -0.78 -14.09 19.74
CA GLY A 94 -1.49 -12.86 20.07
C GLY A 94 -2.07 -12.12 18.87
N ASP A 95 -2.59 -10.89 19.06
CA ASP A 95 -3.23 -10.13 17.98
C ASP A 95 -2.22 -9.75 16.88
N CYS A 96 -2.16 -10.55 15.81
CA CYS A 96 -1.42 -10.30 14.56
C CYS A 96 -2.20 -9.39 13.61
N ILE A 97 -2.65 -8.26 14.16
CA ILE A 97 -3.39 -7.23 13.43
C ILE A 97 -2.58 -5.93 13.44
N CYS A 98 -2.42 -5.33 12.27
CA CYS A 98 -1.99 -3.96 12.12
C CYS A 98 -3.21 -3.06 11.91
N THR A 99 -3.29 -1.95 12.63
CA THR A 99 -4.34 -0.93 12.47
C THR A 99 -3.70 0.41 12.13
N ILE A 100 -4.19 1.04 11.07
CA ILE A 100 -3.71 2.33 10.56
C ILE A 100 -4.89 3.16 10.06
N GLU A 101 -4.77 4.49 10.01
CA GLU A 101 -5.79 5.30 9.35
C GLU A 101 -5.87 4.97 7.84
N THR A 102 -7.08 4.82 7.30
CA THR A 102 -7.30 4.45 5.88
C THR A 102 -6.59 5.42 4.94
N VAL A 103 -6.63 6.71 5.26
CA VAL A 103 -5.91 7.73 4.51
C VAL A 103 -4.39 7.49 4.50
N GLU A 104 -3.80 7.09 5.63
CA GLU A 104 -2.36 6.83 5.71
C GLU A 104 -2.01 5.53 4.98
N TYR A 105 -2.86 4.50 5.04
CA TYR A 105 -2.70 3.28 4.25
C TYR A 105 -2.72 3.56 2.74
N THR A 106 -3.69 4.34 2.25
CA THR A 106 -3.75 4.76 0.84
C THR A 106 -2.49 5.54 0.43
N LYS A 107 -1.98 6.44 1.28
CA LYS A 107 -0.72 7.15 1.04
C LYS A 107 0.46 6.20 0.92
N ILE A 108 0.55 5.17 1.77
CA ILE A 108 1.62 4.17 1.73
C ILE A 108 1.62 3.43 0.39
N ILE A 109 0.47 2.95 -0.07
CA ILE A 109 0.36 2.27 -1.38
C ILE A 109 0.84 3.19 -2.50
N LEU A 110 0.40 4.46 -2.52
CA LEU A 110 0.82 5.42 -3.54
C LEU A 110 2.34 5.74 -3.48
N ILE A 111 2.94 5.77 -2.29
CA ILE A 111 4.40 5.94 -2.13
C ILE A 111 5.12 4.73 -2.69
N TRP A 112 4.69 3.53 -2.30
CA TRP A 112 5.30 2.29 -2.75
C TRP A 112 5.22 2.18 -4.28
N ALA A 113 4.03 2.35 -4.86
CA ALA A 113 3.82 2.29 -6.31
C ALA A 113 4.72 3.29 -7.06
N LYS A 114 4.83 4.53 -6.55
CA LYS A 114 5.72 5.56 -7.11
C LYS A 114 7.18 5.12 -7.14
N GLU A 115 7.67 4.57 -6.03
CA GLU A 115 9.07 4.16 -5.93
C GLU A 115 9.34 2.90 -6.77
N SER A 116 8.39 1.96 -6.82
CA SER A 116 8.41 0.80 -7.71
C SER A 116 8.47 1.20 -9.20
N ILE A 117 7.66 2.17 -9.63
CA ILE A 117 7.67 2.69 -11.01
C ILE A 117 9.02 3.30 -11.35
N LYS A 118 9.54 4.19 -10.50
CA LYS A 118 10.84 4.83 -10.71
C LYS A 118 11.97 3.82 -10.79
N TYR A 119 11.95 2.83 -9.89
CA TYR A 119 13.00 1.83 -9.83
C TYR A 119 12.98 0.92 -11.05
N LYS A 120 11.81 0.37 -11.42
CA LYS A 120 11.65 -0.44 -12.64
C LYS A 120 12.02 0.34 -13.90
N ASN A 121 11.71 1.63 -13.98
CA ASN A 121 12.15 2.49 -15.09
C ASN A 121 13.67 2.67 -15.12
N LYS A 122 14.31 2.97 -13.98
CA LYS A 122 15.77 3.09 -13.85
C LYS A 122 16.49 1.79 -14.27
N ARG A 123 15.89 0.63 -13.98
CA ARG A 123 16.41 -0.70 -14.33
C ARG A 123 16.16 -1.08 -15.80
N GLY A 124 15.35 -0.31 -16.53
CA GLY A 124 14.97 -0.61 -17.91
C GLY A 124 13.89 -1.68 -18.07
N VAL A 125 13.27 -2.09 -16.95
CA VAL A 125 12.15 -3.05 -16.93
C VAL A 125 10.85 -2.38 -17.39
N LEU A 126 10.69 -1.09 -17.08
CA LEU A 126 9.52 -0.29 -17.45
C LEU A 126 9.91 0.81 -18.44
N ALA A 127 9.19 0.86 -19.58
CA ALA A 127 9.42 1.89 -20.60
C ALA A 127 9.22 3.30 -20.03
N THR A 128 9.92 4.30 -20.57
CA THR A 128 9.85 5.69 -20.05
C THR A 128 8.47 6.30 -20.24
N GLU A 129 7.86 6.12 -21.41
CA GLU A 129 6.51 6.60 -21.70
C GLU A 129 5.48 6.00 -20.73
N GLU A 130 5.56 4.69 -20.50
CA GLU A 130 4.69 4.00 -19.56
C GLU A 130 4.93 4.45 -18.11
N ALA A 131 6.19 4.63 -17.70
CA ALA A 131 6.52 5.15 -16.38
C ALA A 131 5.95 6.56 -16.17
N ASP A 132 6.04 7.44 -17.18
CA ASP A 132 5.51 8.79 -17.13
C ASP A 132 3.99 8.81 -17.01
N GLU A 133 3.28 7.96 -17.76
CA GLU A 133 1.83 7.79 -17.65
C GLU A 133 1.42 7.35 -16.23
N ARG A 134 2.04 6.27 -15.72
CA ARG A 134 1.75 5.74 -14.38
C ARG A 134 2.07 6.76 -13.29
N MET A 135 3.16 7.52 -13.43
CA MET A 135 3.52 8.62 -12.54
C MET A 135 2.52 9.79 -12.60
N GLY A 136 1.93 10.04 -13.77
CA GLY A 136 0.84 11.00 -13.95
C GLY A 136 -0.39 10.62 -13.14
N TRP A 137 -0.82 9.36 -13.27
CA TRP A 137 -1.95 8.82 -12.51
C TRP A 137 -1.70 8.86 -10.99
N ILE A 138 -0.50 8.51 -10.52
CA ILE A 138 -0.15 8.61 -9.09
C ILE A 138 -0.27 10.05 -8.58
N LYS A 139 0.16 11.06 -9.36
CA LYS A 139 0.04 12.48 -8.96
C LYS A 139 -1.41 12.94 -8.90
N GLU A 140 -2.24 12.47 -9.84
CA GLU A 140 -3.68 12.74 -9.84
C GLU A 140 -4.32 12.19 -8.55
N LYS A 141 -4.08 10.92 -8.23
CA LYS A 141 -4.66 10.27 -7.04
C LYS A 141 -4.15 10.87 -5.73
N TRP A 142 -2.89 11.28 -5.68
CA TRP A 142 -2.37 12.06 -4.55
C TRP A 142 -3.13 13.38 -4.35
N SER A 143 -3.50 14.04 -5.44
CA SER A 143 -4.24 15.30 -5.38
C SER A 143 -5.65 15.05 -4.88
N GLU A 144 -6.34 14.06 -5.44
CA GLU A 144 -7.68 13.61 -5.02
C GLU A 144 -7.74 13.33 -3.51
N LEU A 145 -6.77 12.55 -3.00
CA LEU A 145 -6.67 12.20 -1.58
C LEU A 145 -6.47 13.42 -0.67
N ASN A 146 -5.75 14.46 -1.13
CA ASN A 146 -5.58 15.68 -0.35
C ASN A 146 -6.83 16.58 -0.37
N PHE A 147 -7.75 16.39 -1.31
CA PHE A 147 -9.04 17.11 -1.34
C PHE A 147 -10.12 16.43 -0.49
N THR A 148 -10.00 15.12 -0.24
CA THR A 148 -11.00 14.35 0.53
C THR A 148 -10.77 14.37 2.05
N ASN A 149 -9.62 14.88 2.52
CA ASN A 149 -9.21 14.88 3.93
C ASN A 149 -9.19 16.27 4.56
#